data_AF-A0A067EFU7-F1
#
_entry.id   AF-A0A067EFU7-F1
#
_cell.length_a   1.000
_cell.length_b   1.000
_cell.length_c   1.000
_cell.angle_alpha   90.00
_cell.angle_beta   90.00
_cell.angle_gamma   90.00
#
_symmetry.space_group_name_H-M   'P 1'
#
loop_
_entity.id
_entity.type
_entity.pdbx_description
1 polymer ?
#
loop_
_entity_poly.entity_id
_entity_poly.type
_entity_poly.pdbx_seq_one_letter_code
_entity_poly.pdbx_strand_id
1 'polypeptide(L)'
;KLRGHVFLLESKSVEERFNVSNYDRETVYSNHTVQLIEERFNRSGNTMLYWSLISFSERSVPEMYNILISHRNYQTAIDFANYHGLDTDEVLKSQWLNSSQGTDEINMFLSKIKDQAFILSECVDKVGRTEDSAKALLAHGLHLTNQYKFSETEDDEYSQIWDYRIARLQLLQFGDRLETYLGINMGRYYAEYSKFRIMPIHEAGVNLAESGKIGALNLLFKRHPYSLASSVLQILAAIPETVPVQTYTQLLPGRSPPMTVAMREEDWVECDKMVRFIRRLPENHEISDQIRTEPIVRRSLRSLWPSINELTIWYKSRARDIDCYSGQLDNCLCLIDFACRKGLTELQQFHEDTSYLYQLIYSDETDGEISFSMSLTAWEQLSDYEKFNTMLKGVKEENVIKRLRDKAIPFMQSRSHYLTSVGQEHVMVDQSSADHEKDESFLVRWLKKIALENKVEICLLVIEEGCTEFQSKGFFRDESEAIDCALQCIYLCTATDKWSTMAAILSKLPQKQGKCCFKL
;
A
#
# COMPACT_ATOMS: atom_id res chain seq x y z
N LYS A 1 10.12 68.26 -2.58
CA LYS A 1 8.98 67.39 -2.21
C LYS A 1 7.73 67.90 -2.93
N LEU A 2 7.41 67.37 -4.11
CA LEU A 2 6.16 67.68 -4.79
C LEU A 2 5.13 66.61 -4.39
N ARG A 3 4.10 67.01 -3.66
CA ARG A 3 2.94 66.16 -3.31
C ARG A 3 2.17 65.88 -4.61
N GLY A 4 2.13 64.63 -5.05
CA GLY A 4 1.29 64.22 -6.17
C GLY A 4 -0.17 64.29 -5.76
N HIS A 5 -0.97 65.08 -6.47
CA HIS A 5 -2.43 65.11 -6.33
C HIS A 5 -3.01 64.49 -7.60
N VAL A 6 -3.92 63.53 -7.47
CA VAL A 6 -4.61 62.91 -8.61
C VAL A 6 -6.10 63.20 -8.49
N PHE A 7 -6.69 63.61 -9.60
CA PHE A 7 -8.09 64.01 -9.71
C PHE A 7 -8.88 62.89 -10.39
N LEU A 8 -9.92 62.38 -9.73
CA LEU A 8 -10.83 61.42 -10.34
C LEU A 8 -12.08 62.20 -10.81
N LEU A 9 -12.23 62.32 -12.12
CA LEU A 9 -13.31 63.05 -12.78
C LEU A 9 -14.25 62.01 -13.43
N GLU A 10 -15.45 61.82 -12.87
CA GLU A 10 -16.45 60.94 -13.48
C GLU A 10 -17.53 61.79 -14.16
N SER A 11 -17.78 61.57 -15.45
CA SER A 11 -18.82 62.26 -16.22
C SER A 11 -20.12 61.47 -16.19
N LYS A 12 -21.15 61.99 -15.53
CA LYS A 12 -22.51 61.46 -15.71
C LYS A 12 -23.22 62.23 -16.82
N SER A 13 -23.61 61.51 -17.87
CA SER A 13 -24.52 62.06 -18.88
C SER A 13 -25.90 62.28 -18.25
N VAL A 14 -26.63 63.27 -18.77
CA VAL A 14 -27.89 63.77 -18.18
C VAL A 14 -29.00 62.71 -18.11
N GLU A 15 -28.86 61.58 -18.82
CA GLU A 15 -29.88 60.54 -18.92
C GLU A 15 -30.01 59.62 -17.70
N GLU A 16 -29.01 59.56 -16.80
CA GLU A 16 -29.10 58.71 -15.60
C GLU A 16 -29.82 59.36 -14.40
N ARG A 17 -30.21 60.64 -14.48
CA ARG A 17 -30.88 61.32 -13.36
C ARG A 17 -32.31 60.83 -13.08
N PHE A 18 -32.89 59.99 -13.93
CA PHE A 18 -34.28 59.53 -13.75
C PHE A 18 -34.43 58.09 -13.23
N ASN A 19 -33.35 57.34 -12.97
CA ASN A 19 -33.46 55.91 -12.62
C ASN A 19 -32.72 55.46 -11.35
N VAL A 20 -32.67 56.28 -10.30
CA VAL A 20 -32.27 55.79 -8.96
C VAL A 20 -33.23 56.28 -7.88
N SER A 21 -34.46 55.80 -7.95
CA SER A 21 -35.31 55.63 -6.75
C SER A 21 -35.45 54.13 -6.50
N ASN A 22 -34.48 53.56 -5.79
CA ASN A 22 -34.59 52.37 -4.94
C ASN A 22 -33.19 51.82 -4.67
N TYR A 23 -32.63 52.16 -3.51
CA TYR A 23 -32.32 51.20 -2.44
C TYR A 23 -31.53 51.93 -1.35
N ASP A 24 -32.11 51.97 -0.17
CA ASP A 24 -31.42 52.29 1.08
C ASP A 24 -30.26 51.31 1.32
N ARG A 25 -29.08 51.81 1.66
CA ARG A 25 -28.53 51.73 3.02
C ARG A 25 -27.09 52.25 3.11
N GLU A 26 -26.93 53.20 4.04
CA GLU A 26 -25.81 53.35 4.98
C GLU A 26 -24.36 53.39 4.43
N THR A 27 -23.83 54.59 4.27
CA THR A 27 -22.54 54.95 4.89
C THR A 27 -22.44 56.47 5.01
N VAL A 28 -22.34 56.95 6.25
CA VAL A 28 -22.22 58.37 6.59
C VAL A 28 -20.85 58.88 6.15
N TYR A 29 -20.81 59.65 5.07
CA TYR A 29 -19.69 60.53 4.75
C TYR A 29 -20.11 61.97 5.01
N SER A 30 -19.39 62.62 5.93
CA SER A 30 -19.53 64.05 6.22
C SER A 30 -19.12 64.86 4.98
N ASN A 31 -20.11 65.27 4.18
CA ASN A 31 -19.92 66.17 3.07
C ASN A 31 -19.63 67.58 3.59
N HIS A 32 -18.37 68.04 3.50
CA HIS A 32 -18.07 69.47 3.51
C HIS A 32 -18.35 70.04 2.13
N THR A 33 -19.54 70.59 1.96
CA THR A 33 -19.95 71.32 0.75
C THR A 33 -19.27 72.69 0.76
N VAL A 34 -18.17 72.84 0.01
CA VAL A 34 -17.65 74.17 -0.33
C VAL A 34 -18.46 74.69 -1.51
N GLN A 35 -19.48 75.52 -1.23
CA GLN A 35 -20.11 76.37 -2.23
C GLN A 35 -19.10 77.42 -2.67
N LEU A 36 -18.62 77.42 -3.92
CA LEU A 36 -18.06 78.66 -4.49
C LEU A 36 -18.09 78.68 -6.03
N ILE A 37 -18.76 79.75 -6.50
CA ILE A 37 -18.66 80.48 -7.79
C ILE A 37 -19.46 79.93 -8.97
N GLU A 38 -20.67 80.47 -9.07
CA GLU A 38 -21.56 80.45 -10.24
C GLU A 38 -21.18 81.62 -11.17
N GLU A 39 -20.24 81.42 -12.10
CA GLU A 39 -20.04 82.37 -13.20
C GLU A 39 -20.72 81.86 -14.47
N ARG A 40 -21.90 82.42 -14.75
CA ARG A 40 -22.64 82.25 -16.00
C ARG A 40 -21.83 82.79 -17.18
N PHE A 41 -21.32 81.90 -18.01
CA PHE A 41 -21.10 82.19 -19.44
C PHE A 41 -21.90 81.21 -20.30
N ASN A 42 -23.17 81.55 -20.52
CA ASN A 42 -23.98 80.98 -21.58
C ASN A 42 -23.54 81.57 -22.93
N ARG A 43 -22.87 80.79 -23.78
CA ARG A 43 -22.96 80.94 -25.23
C ARG A 43 -22.90 79.58 -25.92
N SER A 44 -24.09 79.10 -26.29
CA SER A 44 -24.42 78.28 -27.47
C SER A 44 -23.64 76.98 -27.71
N GLY A 45 -24.34 75.85 -27.52
CA GLY A 45 -24.23 74.71 -28.44
C GLY A 45 -23.44 73.48 -27.99
N ASN A 46 -22.99 73.39 -26.74
CA ASN A 46 -22.26 72.20 -26.27
C ASN A 46 -22.95 71.57 -25.06
N THR A 47 -23.12 70.24 -25.12
CA THR A 47 -23.51 69.39 -23.99
C THR A 47 -22.78 69.82 -22.72
N MET A 48 -23.53 70.42 -21.78
CA MET A 48 -22.98 70.94 -20.54
C MET A 48 -22.61 69.75 -19.65
N LEU A 49 -21.34 69.36 -19.64
CA LEU A 49 -20.80 68.34 -18.74
C LEU A 49 -20.80 68.94 -17.33
N TYR A 50 -21.74 68.49 -16.49
CA TYR A 50 -21.76 68.84 -15.07
C TYR A 50 -20.84 67.88 -14.33
N TRP A 51 -19.69 68.37 -13.89
CA TRP A 51 -18.78 67.63 -13.03
C TRP A 51 -19.14 67.92 -11.58
N SER A 52 -19.62 66.91 -10.84
CA SER A 52 -19.77 67.02 -9.38
C SER A 52 -18.58 66.33 -8.73
N LEU A 53 -17.81 67.08 -7.95
CA LEU A 53 -16.72 66.51 -7.14
C LEU A 53 -17.35 65.72 -5.98
N ILE A 54 -17.24 64.38 -6.04
CA ILE A 54 -17.90 63.48 -5.09
C ILE A 54 -17.14 63.41 -3.76
N SER A 55 -15.81 63.42 -3.79
CA SER A 55 -15.01 63.41 -2.57
C SER A 55 -13.61 63.98 -2.79
N PHE A 56 -13.01 64.49 -1.71
CA PHE A 56 -11.62 64.91 -1.64
C PHE A 56 -10.94 64.02 -0.60
N SER A 57 -10.05 63.12 -1.04
CA SER A 57 -9.28 62.27 -0.12
C SER A 57 -7.80 62.49 -0.34
N GLU A 58 -7.09 63.00 0.67
CA GLU A 58 -5.63 62.98 0.71
C GLU A 58 -5.19 61.52 0.87
N ARG A 59 -4.41 61.01 -0.09
CA ARG A 59 -3.83 59.67 -0.03
C ARG A 59 -2.33 59.75 -0.20
N SER A 60 -1.60 58.92 0.53
CA SER A 60 -0.15 58.83 0.36
C SER A 60 0.21 58.15 -0.97
N VAL A 61 1.42 58.40 -1.49
CA VAL A 61 1.92 57.78 -2.74
C VAL A 61 1.87 56.24 -2.69
N PRO A 62 2.23 55.57 -1.57
CA PRO A 62 2.07 54.11 -1.43
C PRO A 62 0.60 53.65 -1.38
N GLU A 63 -0.29 54.40 -0.73
CA GLU A 63 -1.72 54.07 -0.71
C GLU A 63 -2.31 54.12 -2.12
N MET A 64 -1.98 55.17 -2.89
CA MET A 64 -2.44 55.31 -4.27
C MET A 64 -1.92 54.18 -5.15
N TYR A 65 -0.67 53.78 -4.97
CA TYR A 65 -0.09 52.64 -5.67
C TYR A 65 -0.83 51.33 -5.37
N ASN A 66 -1.14 51.05 -4.10
CA ASN A 66 -1.90 49.87 -3.69
C ASN A 66 -3.35 49.89 -4.25
N ILE A 67 -3.95 51.07 -4.37
CA ILE A 67 -5.29 51.24 -4.97
C ILE A 67 -5.26 50.98 -6.48
N LEU A 68 -4.22 51.43 -7.19
CA LEU A 68 -4.06 51.17 -8.62
C LEU A 68 -3.86 49.67 -8.89
N ILE A 69 -3.10 48.99 -8.03
CA ILE A 69 -2.92 47.53 -8.05
C ILE A 69 -4.26 46.81 -7.78
N SER A 70 -5.01 47.22 -6.75
CA SER A 70 -6.27 46.57 -6.39
C SER A 70 -7.37 46.77 -7.45
N HIS A 71 -7.40 47.92 -8.12
CA HIS A 71 -8.28 48.20 -9.25
C HIS A 71 -7.83 47.55 -10.57
N ARG A 72 -6.75 46.75 -10.58
CA ARG A 72 -6.21 46.03 -11.74
C ARG A 72 -5.77 46.93 -12.91
N ASN A 73 -5.50 48.21 -12.66
CA ASN A 73 -5.02 49.13 -13.69
C ASN A 73 -3.49 49.07 -13.81
N TYR A 74 -2.99 47.90 -14.20
CA TYR A 74 -1.57 47.55 -14.08
C TYR A 74 -0.65 48.44 -14.92
N GLN A 75 -1.09 48.90 -16.09
CA GLN A 75 -0.27 49.77 -16.94
C GLN A 75 -0.03 51.12 -16.26
N THR A 76 -1.10 51.74 -15.73
CA THR A 76 -0.97 52.99 -14.98
C THR A 76 -0.21 52.80 -13.67
N ALA A 77 -0.31 51.62 -13.04
CA ALA A 77 0.46 51.30 -11.85
C ALA A 77 1.96 51.17 -12.14
N ILE A 78 2.35 50.55 -13.27
CA ILE A 78 3.76 50.47 -13.72
C ILE A 78 4.30 51.86 -14.03
N ASP A 79 3.54 52.68 -14.76
CA ASP A 79 3.96 54.06 -15.09
C ASP A 79 4.07 54.92 -13.82
N PHE A 80 3.16 54.75 -12.87
CA PHE A 80 3.19 55.40 -11.56
C PHE A 80 4.39 54.94 -10.71
N ALA A 81 4.71 53.64 -10.71
CA ALA A 81 5.86 53.09 -10.02
C ALA A 81 7.17 53.64 -10.59
N ASN A 82 7.31 53.65 -11.91
CA ASN A 82 8.47 54.21 -12.60
C ASN A 82 8.64 55.71 -12.32
N TYR A 83 7.54 56.46 -12.26
CA TYR A 83 7.57 57.90 -11.97
C TYR A 83 7.95 58.22 -10.51
N HIS A 84 7.50 57.39 -9.56
CA HIS A 84 7.73 57.58 -8.13
C HIS A 84 8.90 56.77 -7.54
N GLY A 85 9.59 55.96 -8.36
CA GLY A 85 10.69 55.08 -7.91
C GLY A 85 10.22 53.95 -6.98
N LEU A 86 8.97 53.49 -7.14
CA LEU A 86 8.41 52.38 -6.36
C LEU A 86 8.77 51.04 -7.00
N ASP A 87 8.71 49.98 -6.20
CA ASP A 87 9.03 48.63 -6.66
C ASP A 87 7.95 48.09 -7.62
N THR A 88 8.35 47.84 -8.86
CA THR A 88 7.51 47.29 -9.92
C THR A 88 7.10 45.84 -9.66
N ASP A 89 7.82 45.14 -8.78
CA ASP A 89 7.54 43.74 -8.44
C ASP A 89 6.13 43.57 -7.89
N GLU A 90 5.62 44.51 -7.10
CA GLU A 90 4.27 44.41 -6.52
C GLU A 90 3.17 44.42 -7.61
N VAL A 91 3.36 45.17 -8.71
CA VAL A 91 2.44 45.09 -9.86
C VAL A 91 2.56 43.73 -10.53
N LEU A 92 3.77 43.24 -10.77
CA LEU A 92 4.01 41.95 -11.44
C LEU A 92 3.49 40.77 -10.62
N LYS A 93 3.69 40.78 -9.30
CA LYS A 93 3.10 39.81 -8.35
C LYS A 93 1.58 39.82 -8.45
N SER A 94 0.97 41.00 -8.47
CA SER A 94 -0.49 41.13 -8.59
C SER A 94 -1.02 40.65 -9.95
N GLN A 95 -0.28 40.89 -11.05
CA GLN A 95 -0.63 40.40 -12.38
C GLN A 95 -0.54 38.88 -12.45
N TRP A 96 0.53 38.30 -11.90
CA TRP A 96 0.71 36.85 -11.80
C TRP A 96 -0.44 36.19 -11.03
N LEU A 97 -0.78 36.70 -9.85
CA LEU A 97 -1.85 36.16 -8.99
C LEU A 97 -3.25 36.23 -9.64
N ASN A 98 -3.47 37.17 -10.55
CA ASN A 98 -4.74 37.35 -11.26
C ASN A 98 -4.75 36.73 -12.68
N SER A 99 -3.66 36.06 -13.08
CA SER A 99 -3.52 35.47 -14.42
C SER A 99 -3.99 34.00 -14.50
N SER A 100 -3.95 33.44 -15.71
CA SER A 100 -4.20 31.99 -15.94
C SER A 100 -3.12 31.09 -15.33
N GLN A 101 -1.96 31.66 -14.98
CA GLN A 101 -0.78 30.94 -14.48
C GLN A 101 -0.32 29.81 -15.41
N GLY A 102 -0.43 30.03 -16.72
CA GLY A 102 0.04 29.13 -17.76
C GLY A 102 1.52 29.36 -18.08
N THR A 103 2.02 28.60 -19.06
CA THR A 103 3.39 28.67 -19.57
C THR A 103 3.80 30.06 -20.04
N ASP A 104 2.88 30.77 -20.69
CA ASP A 104 3.15 32.10 -21.25
C ASP A 104 3.27 33.14 -20.12
N GLU A 105 2.42 33.06 -19.11
CA GLU A 105 2.44 33.96 -17.96
C GLU A 105 3.66 33.77 -17.07
N ILE A 106 4.20 32.54 -16.97
CA ILE A 106 5.48 32.29 -16.27
C ILE A 106 6.60 33.08 -16.95
N ASN A 107 6.70 33.00 -18.27
CA ASN A 107 7.71 33.74 -19.03
C ASN A 107 7.47 35.25 -19.01
N MET A 108 6.21 35.69 -18.96
CA MET A 108 5.87 37.13 -18.99
C MET A 108 6.06 37.83 -17.65
N PHE A 109 5.75 37.18 -16.53
CA PHE A 109 5.69 37.80 -15.20
C PHE A 109 6.74 37.24 -14.24
N LEU A 110 6.78 35.92 -14.00
CA LEU A 110 7.69 35.32 -13.01
C LEU A 110 9.17 35.54 -13.36
N SER A 111 9.54 35.50 -14.64
CA SER A 111 10.92 35.74 -15.09
C SER A 111 11.42 37.17 -14.84
N LYS A 112 10.50 38.13 -14.63
CA LYS A 112 10.80 39.57 -14.49
C LYS A 112 10.76 40.08 -13.05
N ILE A 113 10.22 39.28 -12.12
CA ILE A 113 10.18 39.61 -10.69
C ILE A 113 11.59 39.46 -10.09
N LYS A 114 12.00 40.39 -9.22
CA LYS A 114 13.31 40.34 -8.54
C LYS A 114 13.26 39.57 -7.23
N ASP A 115 12.11 39.52 -6.58
CA ASP A 115 11.87 38.76 -5.35
C ASP A 115 11.97 37.24 -5.57
N GLN A 116 13.19 36.70 -5.40
CA GLN A 116 13.50 35.28 -5.58
C GLN A 116 12.76 34.38 -4.58
N ALA A 117 12.52 34.86 -3.35
CA ALA A 117 11.81 34.10 -2.34
C ALA A 117 10.34 33.92 -2.72
N PHE A 118 9.70 34.98 -3.24
CA PHE A 118 8.33 34.92 -3.76
C PHE A 118 8.20 33.99 -4.97
N ILE A 119 9.13 34.08 -5.93
CA ILE A 119 9.13 33.19 -7.11
C ILE A 119 9.22 31.74 -6.67
N LEU A 120 10.11 31.45 -5.72
CA LEU A 120 10.31 30.10 -5.21
C LEU A 120 9.07 29.58 -4.48
N SER A 121 8.45 30.39 -3.62
CA SER A 121 7.21 29.99 -2.93
C SER A 121 6.09 29.70 -3.92
N GLU A 122 5.93 30.52 -4.97
CA GLU A 122 4.92 30.24 -6.00
C GLU A 122 5.21 28.96 -6.79
N CYS A 123 6.47 28.66 -7.10
CA CYS A 123 6.85 27.41 -7.77
C CYS A 123 6.60 26.17 -6.90
N VAL A 124 6.73 26.28 -5.57
CA VAL A 124 6.49 25.17 -4.62
C VAL A 124 4.99 25.03 -4.31
N ASP A 125 4.33 26.14 -3.98
CA ASP A 125 2.96 26.13 -3.45
C ASP A 125 1.89 26.02 -4.54
N LYS A 126 2.11 26.55 -5.74
CA LYS A 126 1.12 26.49 -6.81
C LYS A 126 1.26 25.24 -7.66
N VAL A 127 0.13 24.82 -8.24
CA VAL A 127 0.04 23.72 -9.20
C VAL A 127 -0.54 24.28 -10.48
N GLY A 128 0.17 24.05 -11.59
CA GLY A 128 -0.31 24.42 -12.91
C GLY A 128 -1.64 23.73 -13.26
N ARG A 129 -2.53 24.40 -13.97
CA ARG A 129 -3.85 23.84 -14.36
C ARG A 129 -3.75 22.75 -15.42
N THR A 130 -2.66 22.74 -16.18
CA THR A 130 -2.34 21.78 -17.23
C THR A 130 -1.01 21.09 -16.94
N GLU A 131 -0.78 19.93 -17.56
CA GLU A 131 0.51 19.23 -17.46
C GLU A 131 1.69 20.13 -17.83
N ASP A 132 1.58 20.85 -18.95
CA ASP A 132 2.65 21.74 -19.44
C ASP A 132 2.93 22.88 -18.47
N SER A 133 1.88 23.50 -17.90
CA SER A 133 2.05 24.55 -16.90
C SER A 133 2.68 24.02 -15.60
N ALA A 134 2.33 22.81 -15.17
CA ALA A 134 2.93 22.18 -13.99
C ALA A 134 4.42 21.86 -14.24
N LYS A 135 4.75 21.30 -15.41
CA LYS A 135 6.14 21.04 -15.82
C LYS A 135 6.95 22.32 -15.94
N ALA A 136 6.37 23.38 -16.50
CA ALA A 136 7.02 24.68 -16.65
C ALA A 136 7.30 25.36 -15.31
N LEU A 137 6.35 25.32 -14.35
CA LEU A 137 6.56 25.85 -13.00
C LEU A 137 7.69 25.13 -12.27
N LEU A 138 7.72 23.80 -12.35
CA LEU A 138 8.78 22.98 -11.76
C LEU A 138 10.14 23.30 -12.40
N ALA A 139 10.20 23.36 -13.74
CA ALA A 139 11.42 23.71 -14.48
C ALA A 139 11.94 25.11 -14.13
N HIS A 140 11.04 26.09 -13.98
CA HIS A 140 11.40 27.45 -13.58
C HIS A 140 12.01 27.50 -12.17
N GLY A 141 11.38 26.83 -11.19
CA GLY A 141 11.92 26.75 -9.83
C GLY A 141 13.27 26.01 -9.76
N LEU A 142 13.44 24.95 -10.56
CA LEU A 142 14.72 24.25 -10.68
C LEU A 142 15.80 25.12 -11.34
N HIS A 143 15.43 25.97 -12.30
CA HIS A 143 16.36 26.91 -12.91
C HIS A 143 16.83 27.96 -11.89
N LEU A 144 15.90 28.57 -11.15
CA LEU A 144 16.19 29.56 -10.11
C LEU A 144 17.14 29.00 -9.03
N THR A 145 16.94 27.74 -8.63
CA THR A 145 17.72 27.13 -7.55
C THR A 145 19.13 26.68 -7.96
N ASN A 146 19.49 26.72 -9.26
CA ASN A 146 20.78 26.25 -9.74
C ASN A 146 21.99 27.03 -9.21
N GLN A 147 21.79 28.29 -8.78
CA GLN A 147 22.86 29.13 -8.25
C GLN A 147 23.28 28.76 -6.81
N TYR A 148 22.49 27.96 -6.08
CA TYR A 148 22.72 27.62 -4.67
C TYR A 148 23.43 26.27 -4.46
N LYS A 149 24.23 25.85 -5.44
CA LYS A 149 25.05 24.63 -5.37
C LYS A 149 25.97 24.67 -4.15
N PHE A 150 26.33 23.50 -3.63
CA PHE A 150 27.29 23.39 -2.54
C PHE A 150 28.66 23.94 -2.99
N SER A 151 29.23 24.86 -2.22
CA SER A 151 30.60 25.36 -2.37
C SER A 151 31.50 24.79 -1.26
N GLU A 152 32.82 24.93 -1.39
CA GLU A 152 33.78 24.45 -0.38
C GLU A 152 33.97 25.44 0.79
N THR A 153 33.56 26.70 0.63
CA THR A 153 33.92 27.80 1.54
C THR A 153 32.75 28.36 2.35
N GLU A 154 31.49 28.05 2.01
CA GLU A 154 30.30 28.63 2.64
C GLU A 154 29.27 27.54 2.96
N ASP A 155 29.39 26.94 4.14
CA ASP A 155 28.38 26.03 4.70
C ASP A 155 28.00 26.51 6.11
N ASP A 156 27.60 27.78 6.24
CA ASP A 156 26.90 28.21 7.46
C ASP A 156 25.48 27.65 7.42
N GLU A 157 25.19 26.69 8.31
CA GLU A 157 23.98 25.84 8.32
C GLU A 157 22.68 26.62 8.60
N TYR A 158 22.79 27.89 9.00
CA TYR A 158 21.66 28.78 9.31
C TYR A 158 21.39 29.85 8.25
N SER A 159 22.06 29.78 7.10
CA SER A 159 21.84 30.72 6.00
C SER A 159 20.56 30.41 5.22
N GLN A 160 19.88 31.45 4.72
CA GLN A 160 18.71 31.35 3.84
C GLN A 160 18.96 30.47 2.60
N ILE A 161 20.23 30.22 2.25
CA ILE A 161 20.68 29.34 1.17
C ILE A 161 20.11 27.91 1.36
N TRP A 162 19.99 27.43 2.60
CA TRP A 162 19.42 26.11 2.88
C TRP A 162 17.94 26.02 2.53
N ASP A 163 17.17 27.09 2.70
CA ASP A 163 15.76 27.14 2.28
C ASP A 163 15.62 26.92 0.77
N TYR A 164 16.50 27.53 -0.04
CA TYR A 164 16.55 27.30 -1.49
C TYR A 164 16.92 25.85 -1.85
N ARG A 165 17.83 25.23 -1.08
CA ARG A 165 18.21 23.82 -1.29
C ARG A 165 17.09 22.86 -0.90
N ILE A 166 16.35 23.13 0.20
CA ILE A 166 15.15 22.38 0.60
C ILE A 166 14.07 22.51 -0.48
N ALA A 167 13.79 23.72 -0.95
CA ALA A 167 12.81 23.96 -1.99
C ALA A 167 13.17 23.24 -3.30
N ARG A 168 14.45 23.20 -3.68
CA ARG A 168 14.90 22.40 -4.82
C ARG A 168 14.56 20.91 -4.64
N LEU A 169 14.79 20.37 -3.44
CA LEU A 169 14.47 18.98 -3.14
C LEU A 169 12.95 18.72 -3.22
N GLN A 170 12.12 19.66 -2.76
CA GLN A 170 10.65 19.60 -2.93
C GLN A 170 10.24 19.61 -4.40
N LEU A 171 10.83 20.49 -5.20
CA LEU A 171 10.53 20.58 -6.64
C LEU A 171 10.89 19.28 -7.36
N LEU A 172 12.03 18.67 -7.04
CA LEU A 172 12.41 17.35 -7.55
C LEU A 172 11.40 16.28 -7.15
N GLN A 173 11.00 16.25 -5.87
CA GLN A 173 9.99 15.30 -5.39
C GLN A 173 8.63 15.48 -6.10
N PHE A 174 8.20 16.73 -6.32
CA PHE A 174 6.97 17.01 -7.07
C PHE A 174 7.09 16.58 -8.53
N GLY A 175 8.25 16.76 -9.17
CA GLY A 175 8.53 16.22 -10.51
C GLY A 175 8.42 14.70 -10.55
N ASP A 176 9.08 14.00 -9.62
CA ASP A 176 9.02 12.53 -9.51
C ASP A 176 7.58 12.03 -9.30
N ARG A 177 6.82 12.75 -8.46
CA ARG A 177 5.40 12.46 -8.21
C ARG A 177 4.49 12.80 -9.40
N LEU A 178 4.78 13.85 -10.17
CA LEU A 178 4.03 14.21 -11.38
C LEU A 178 4.14 13.10 -12.41
N GLU A 179 5.36 12.67 -12.69
CA GLU A 179 5.62 11.58 -13.63
C GLU A 179 4.94 10.29 -13.15
N THR A 180 4.97 10.02 -11.84
CA THR A 180 4.29 8.86 -11.25
C THR A 180 2.78 8.94 -11.42
N TYR A 181 2.19 10.10 -11.13
CA TYR A 181 0.77 10.36 -11.25
C TYR A 181 0.28 10.20 -12.69
N LEU A 182 1.02 10.77 -13.66
CA LEU A 182 0.73 10.61 -15.08
C LEU A 182 0.81 9.13 -15.48
N GLY A 183 1.83 8.40 -15.04
CA GLY A 183 1.96 6.98 -15.33
C GLY A 183 0.83 6.12 -14.77
N ILE A 184 0.35 6.42 -13.55
CA ILE A 184 -0.81 5.74 -12.93
C ILE A 184 -2.09 6.03 -13.74
N ASN A 185 -2.22 7.25 -14.25
CA ASN A 185 -3.39 7.73 -14.98
C ASN A 185 -3.27 7.59 -16.51
N MET A 186 -2.38 6.72 -17.00
CA MET A 186 -2.21 6.44 -18.44
C MET A 186 -1.91 7.71 -19.27
N GLY A 187 -1.12 8.62 -18.72
CA GLY A 187 -0.71 9.88 -19.33
C GLY A 187 -1.72 11.02 -19.21
N ARG A 188 -2.78 10.87 -18.41
CA ARG A 188 -3.80 11.92 -18.24
C ARG A 188 -3.52 12.77 -17.01
N TYR A 189 -3.57 14.08 -17.20
CA TYR A 189 -3.47 15.07 -16.14
C TYR A 189 -4.86 15.44 -15.61
N TYR A 190 -5.00 15.44 -14.28
CA TYR A 190 -6.22 15.89 -13.60
C TYR A 190 -5.86 16.77 -12.39
N ALA A 191 -6.81 17.58 -11.93
CA ALA A 191 -6.61 18.55 -10.85
C ALA A 191 -6.25 17.90 -9.50
N GLU A 192 -6.56 16.62 -9.32
CA GLU A 192 -6.25 15.81 -8.14
C GLU A 192 -4.74 15.60 -7.92
N TYR A 193 -3.90 15.91 -8.92
CA TYR A 193 -2.45 15.94 -8.74
C TYR A 193 -2.03 16.85 -7.58
N SER A 194 -2.74 17.96 -7.36
CA SER A 194 -2.50 18.86 -6.23
C SER A 194 -2.56 18.18 -4.87
N LYS A 195 -3.43 17.19 -4.70
CA LYS A 195 -3.54 16.36 -3.49
C LYS A 195 -2.50 15.25 -3.49
N PHE A 196 -2.30 14.59 -4.64
CA PHE A 196 -1.34 13.49 -4.77
C PHE A 196 0.11 13.93 -4.49
N ARG A 197 0.50 15.14 -4.90
CA ARG A 197 1.88 15.62 -4.75
C ARG A 197 2.32 15.81 -3.29
N ILE A 198 1.38 16.02 -2.38
CA ILE A 198 1.63 16.24 -0.94
C ILE A 198 1.27 15.02 -0.07
N MET A 199 0.41 14.12 -0.55
CA MET A 199 0.00 12.90 0.16
C MET A 199 1.19 11.97 0.45
N PRO A 200 1.39 11.44 1.66
CA PRO A 200 2.42 10.44 1.90
C PRO A 200 2.35 9.27 0.91
N ILE A 201 3.49 8.86 0.33
CA ILE A 201 3.48 7.90 -0.78
C ILE A 201 2.97 6.50 -0.36
N HIS A 202 3.15 6.13 0.91
CA HIS A 202 2.60 4.90 1.46
C HIS A 202 1.07 4.92 1.51
N GLU A 203 0.46 6.06 1.85
CA GLU A 203 -0.99 6.26 1.86
C GLU A 203 -1.55 6.17 0.43
N ALA A 204 -0.86 6.76 -0.55
CA ALA A 204 -1.19 6.57 -1.96
C ALA A 204 -1.12 5.08 -2.37
N GLY A 205 -0.15 4.33 -1.86
CA GLY A 205 -0.04 2.89 -2.04
C GLY A 205 -1.23 2.12 -1.48
N VAL A 206 -1.64 2.42 -0.25
CA VAL A 206 -2.82 1.81 0.40
C VAL A 206 -4.09 2.09 -0.41
N ASN A 207 -4.35 3.35 -0.79
CA ASN A 207 -5.52 3.72 -1.59
C ASN A 207 -5.57 2.99 -2.95
N LEU A 208 -4.42 2.77 -3.60
CA LEU A 208 -4.35 1.99 -4.84
C LEU A 208 -4.56 0.48 -4.61
N ALA A 209 -4.07 -0.04 -3.49
CA ALA A 209 -4.28 -1.44 -3.11
C ALA A 209 -5.76 -1.72 -2.81
N GLU A 210 -6.41 -0.89 -1.99
CA GLU A 210 -7.83 -1.00 -1.63
C GLU A 210 -8.74 -0.94 -2.86
N SER A 211 -8.39 -0.11 -3.85
CA SER A 211 -9.14 -0.02 -5.10
C SER A 211 -8.86 -1.16 -6.10
N GLY A 212 -8.00 -2.13 -5.76
CA GLY A 212 -7.65 -3.27 -6.61
C GLY A 212 -6.87 -2.91 -7.87
N LYS A 213 -6.30 -1.70 -7.95
CA LYS A 213 -5.56 -1.21 -9.13
C LYS A 213 -4.12 -1.73 -9.15
N ILE A 214 -3.96 -3.04 -9.32
CA ILE A 214 -2.66 -3.73 -9.24
C ILE A 214 -1.61 -3.16 -10.22
N GLY A 215 -2.01 -2.78 -11.43
CA GLY A 215 -1.09 -2.19 -12.41
C GLY A 215 -0.51 -0.85 -11.97
N ALA A 216 -1.34 0.01 -11.39
CA ALA A 216 -0.91 1.29 -10.82
C ALA A 216 -0.02 1.08 -9.60
N LEU A 217 -0.37 0.13 -8.74
CA LEU A 217 0.44 -0.22 -7.57
C LEU A 217 1.84 -0.76 -7.97
N ASN A 218 1.92 -1.57 -9.02
CA ASN A 218 3.20 -2.04 -9.58
C ASN A 218 4.07 -0.88 -10.05
N LEU A 219 3.48 0.09 -10.74
CA LEU A 219 4.21 1.28 -11.17
C LEU A 219 4.71 2.09 -9.97
N LEU A 220 3.89 2.22 -8.92
CA LEU A 220 4.27 2.91 -7.69
C LEU A 220 5.47 2.25 -7.01
N PHE A 221 5.46 0.92 -6.84
CA PHE A 221 6.60 0.18 -6.28
C PHE A 221 7.87 0.28 -7.12
N LYS A 222 7.74 0.33 -8.46
CA LYS A 222 8.88 0.56 -9.34
C LYS A 222 9.43 1.97 -9.17
N ARG A 223 8.60 3.00 -9.11
CA ARG A 223 9.07 4.39 -9.07
C ARG A 223 9.54 4.82 -7.68
N HIS A 224 8.98 4.25 -6.61
CA HIS A 224 9.25 4.62 -5.23
C HIS A 224 9.68 3.44 -4.33
N PRO A 225 10.70 2.66 -4.72
CA PRO A 225 11.04 1.41 -4.03
C PRO A 225 11.55 1.65 -2.60
N TYR A 226 12.30 2.72 -2.35
CA TYR A 226 12.89 2.97 -1.03
C TYR A 226 11.91 3.64 -0.09
N SER A 227 11.07 4.57 -0.58
CA SER A 227 10.07 5.22 0.25
C SER A 227 8.97 4.26 0.70
N LEU A 228 8.69 3.23 -0.10
CA LEU A 228 7.68 2.20 0.23
C LEU A 228 8.25 1.01 1.00
N ALA A 229 9.58 0.82 1.04
CA ALA A 229 10.22 -0.39 1.58
C ALA A 229 9.69 -0.82 2.97
N SER A 230 9.53 0.14 3.89
CA SER A 230 9.04 -0.12 5.25
C SER A 230 7.54 -0.46 5.32
N SER A 231 6.76 -0.06 4.33
CA SER A 231 5.29 -0.20 4.30
C SER A 231 4.80 -1.20 3.26
N VAL A 232 5.69 -1.90 2.54
CA VAL A 232 5.33 -2.90 1.52
C VAL A 232 4.30 -3.91 2.04
N LEU A 233 4.53 -4.49 3.22
CA LEU A 233 3.63 -5.49 3.80
C LEU A 233 2.26 -4.91 4.17
N GLN A 234 2.24 -3.68 4.68
CA GLN A 234 0.99 -2.98 5.01
C GLN A 234 0.17 -2.69 3.75
N ILE A 235 0.82 -2.19 2.69
CA ILE A 235 0.17 -1.87 1.43
C ILE A 235 -0.40 -3.14 0.76
N LEU A 236 0.37 -4.23 0.74
CA LEU A 236 -0.10 -5.49 0.16
C LEU A 236 -1.23 -6.14 0.97
N ALA A 237 -1.29 -5.91 2.29
CA ALA A 237 -2.39 -6.36 3.13
C ALA A 237 -3.71 -5.62 2.85
N ALA A 238 -3.64 -4.40 2.30
CA ALA A 238 -4.81 -3.61 1.94
C ALA A 238 -5.46 -4.02 0.59
N ILE A 239 -4.85 -4.94 -0.17
CA ILE A 239 -5.48 -5.51 -1.36
C ILE A 239 -6.74 -6.29 -0.91
N PRO A 240 -7.92 -6.14 -1.53
CA PRO A 240 -9.09 -6.90 -1.13
C PRO A 240 -8.89 -8.41 -1.26
N GLU A 241 -9.39 -9.19 -0.31
CA GLU A 241 -9.27 -10.66 -0.26
C GLU A 241 -9.91 -11.34 -1.49
N THR A 242 -10.83 -10.65 -2.15
CA THR A 242 -11.51 -11.10 -3.37
C THR A 242 -10.64 -11.03 -4.63
N VAL A 243 -9.51 -10.32 -4.59
CA VAL A 243 -8.63 -10.18 -5.77
C VAL A 243 -7.80 -11.46 -5.97
N PRO A 244 -7.81 -12.07 -7.18
CA PRO A 244 -7.03 -13.28 -7.43
C PRO A 244 -5.52 -13.02 -7.29
N VAL A 245 -4.84 -13.86 -6.52
CA VAL A 245 -3.42 -13.70 -6.16
C VAL A 245 -2.51 -13.66 -7.39
N GLN A 246 -2.87 -14.41 -8.43
CA GLN A 246 -2.11 -14.51 -9.68
C GLN A 246 -1.90 -13.15 -10.33
N THR A 247 -2.84 -12.22 -10.16
CA THR A 247 -2.79 -10.88 -10.76
C THR A 247 -1.71 -9.97 -10.15
N TYR A 248 -1.28 -10.23 -8.91
CA TYR A 248 -0.34 -9.39 -8.17
C TYR A 248 0.89 -10.15 -7.66
N THR A 249 1.14 -11.38 -8.13
CA THR A 249 2.31 -12.19 -7.78
C THR A 249 3.64 -11.45 -7.94
N GLN A 250 3.78 -10.62 -8.97
CA GLN A 250 4.97 -9.80 -9.22
C GLN A 250 5.29 -8.80 -8.09
N LEU A 251 4.30 -8.43 -7.28
CA LEU A 251 4.44 -7.49 -6.16
C LEU A 251 4.80 -8.18 -4.85
N LEU A 252 4.57 -9.49 -4.76
CA LEU A 252 4.75 -10.24 -3.53
C LEU A 252 6.24 -10.34 -3.14
N PRO A 253 6.58 -10.02 -1.89
CA PRO A 253 7.96 -9.95 -1.43
C PRO A 253 8.58 -11.35 -1.30
N GLY A 254 9.82 -11.49 -1.77
CA GLY A 254 10.65 -12.66 -1.54
C GLY A 254 11.65 -12.46 -0.40
N ARG A 255 12.58 -13.41 -0.24
CA ARG A 255 13.65 -13.34 0.77
C ARG A 255 14.57 -12.14 0.61
N SER A 256 14.76 -11.67 -0.62
CA SER A 256 15.61 -10.53 -0.95
C SER A 256 14.82 -9.46 -1.70
N PRO A 257 15.24 -8.18 -1.57
CA PRO A 257 14.68 -7.11 -2.37
C PRO A 257 14.92 -7.37 -3.87
N PRO A 258 14.01 -6.92 -4.75
CA PRO A 258 14.20 -7.02 -6.19
C PRO A 258 15.49 -6.31 -6.63
N MET A 259 16.20 -6.92 -7.59
CA MET A 259 17.49 -6.46 -8.08
C MET A 259 17.31 -5.18 -8.91
N THR A 260 17.43 -4.04 -8.23
CA THR A 260 17.63 -2.69 -8.77
C THR A 260 16.52 -2.17 -9.70
N VAL A 261 15.72 -1.23 -9.20
CA VAL A 261 14.89 -0.41 -10.08
C VAL A 261 15.74 0.72 -10.67
N ALA A 262 15.63 0.96 -11.97
CA ALA A 262 16.26 2.08 -12.64
C ALA A 262 15.78 3.40 -12.00
N MET A 263 16.69 4.08 -11.31
CA MET A 263 16.46 5.41 -10.76
C MET A 263 16.83 6.46 -11.79
N ARG A 264 16.25 7.66 -11.65
CA ARG A 264 16.73 8.84 -12.37
C ARG A 264 18.15 9.21 -11.92
N GLU A 265 18.82 10.01 -12.74
CA GLU A 265 20.07 10.65 -12.35
C GLU A 265 19.86 11.53 -11.12
N GLU A 266 20.85 11.50 -10.23
CA GLU A 266 20.80 12.21 -8.96
C GLU A 266 21.16 13.67 -9.18
N ASP A 267 20.38 14.54 -8.56
CA ASP A 267 20.66 15.97 -8.55
C ASP A 267 21.78 16.28 -7.54
N TRP A 268 22.54 17.34 -7.77
CA TRP A 268 23.60 17.78 -6.87
C TRP A 268 23.11 18.05 -5.44
N VAL A 269 21.83 18.38 -5.27
CA VAL A 269 21.23 18.60 -3.94
C VAL A 269 21.06 17.30 -3.16
N GLU A 270 21.02 16.16 -3.84
CA GLU A 270 20.72 14.84 -3.28
C GLU A 270 21.98 14.12 -2.75
N CYS A 271 22.78 14.85 -1.97
CA CYS A 271 24.07 14.39 -1.46
C CYS A 271 24.09 14.19 0.06
N ASP A 272 25.19 13.62 0.58
CA ASP A 272 25.35 13.34 2.01
C ASP A 272 25.35 14.60 2.90
N LYS A 273 25.70 15.77 2.34
CA LYS A 273 25.56 17.05 3.06
C LYS A 273 24.08 17.33 3.37
N MET A 274 23.22 17.18 2.37
CA MET A 274 21.78 17.37 2.52
C MET A 274 21.17 16.34 3.48
N VAL A 275 21.56 15.07 3.39
CA VAL A 275 21.09 14.03 4.32
C VAL A 275 21.46 14.36 5.77
N ARG A 276 22.69 14.82 6.01
CA ARG A 276 23.14 15.25 7.35
C ARG A 276 22.35 16.45 7.87
N PHE A 277 22.06 17.41 7.00
CA PHE A 277 21.24 18.57 7.34
C PHE A 277 19.81 18.16 7.70
N ILE A 278 19.14 17.34 6.87
CA ILE A 278 17.78 16.85 7.13
C ILE A 278 17.69 16.10 8.46
N ARG A 279 18.70 15.27 8.80
CA ARG A 279 18.73 14.55 10.08
C ARG A 279 18.90 15.43 11.32
N ARG A 280 19.38 16.68 11.15
CA ARG A 280 19.57 17.63 12.26
C ARG A 280 18.36 18.54 12.47
N LEU A 281 17.45 18.62 11.49
CA LEU A 281 16.21 19.38 11.63
C LEU A 281 15.34 18.80 12.76
N PRO A 282 14.72 19.64 13.61
CA PRO A 282 13.80 19.18 14.64
C PRO A 282 12.65 18.36 14.04
N GLU A 283 12.26 17.26 14.69
CA GLU A 283 11.15 16.37 14.28
C GLU A 283 9.81 17.11 14.13
N ASN A 284 9.67 18.30 14.72
CA ASN A 284 8.46 19.13 14.67
C ASN A 284 8.31 19.95 13.37
N HIS A 285 9.27 19.91 12.44
CA HIS A 285 9.08 20.51 11.11
C HIS A 285 8.39 19.50 10.19
N GLU A 286 7.13 19.78 9.82
CA GLU A 286 6.33 19.00 8.83
C GLU A 286 7.12 18.69 7.54
N ILE A 287 8.08 19.56 7.22
CA ILE A 287 9.06 19.50 6.12
C ILE A 287 9.95 18.24 6.18
N SER A 288 10.35 17.74 7.36
CA SER A 288 11.32 16.63 7.51
C SER A 288 10.74 15.25 7.12
N ASP A 289 9.44 15.05 7.37
CA ASP A 289 8.74 13.82 7.03
C ASP A 289 8.16 13.84 5.60
N GLN A 290 7.88 15.04 5.07
CA GLN A 290 7.29 15.20 3.74
C GLN A 290 8.34 15.20 2.62
N ILE A 291 9.56 15.72 2.85
CA ILE A 291 10.53 16.00 1.78
C ILE A 291 11.59 14.91 1.69
N ARG A 292 11.29 13.90 0.89
CA ARG A 292 12.14 12.73 0.73
C ARG A 292 12.07 12.23 -0.71
N THR A 293 13.04 12.63 -1.52
CA THR A 293 13.24 12.03 -2.85
C THR A 293 13.87 10.65 -2.70
N GLU A 294 13.65 9.76 -3.67
CA GLU A 294 14.18 8.39 -3.62
C GLU A 294 15.72 8.34 -3.40
N PRO A 295 16.55 9.19 -4.03
CA PRO A 295 17.99 9.23 -3.75
C PRO A 295 18.36 9.62 -2.31
N ILE A 296 17.63 10.55 -1.70
CA ILE A 296 17.84 10.95 -0.29
C ILE A 296 17.44 9.80 0.64
N VAL A 297 16.29 9.16 0.37
CA VAL A 297 15.77 8.02 1.13
C VAL A 297 16.76 6.87 1.08
N ARG A 298 17.23 6.50 -0.12
CA ARG A 298 18.24 5.45 -0.33
C ARG A 298 19.51 5.66 0.48
N ARG A 299 20.01 6.90 0.60
CA ARG A 299 21.19 7.24 1.43
C ARG A 299 20.87 7.26 2.91
N SER A 300 19.66 7.69 3.26
CA SER A 300 19.22 7.83 4.65
C SER A 300 18.93 6.48 5.30
N LEU A 301 18.55 5.48 4.51
CA LEU A 301 18.13 4.16 4.97
C LEU A 301 19.26 3.14 4.90
N ARG A 302 19.46 2.44 6.03
CA ARG A 302 20.10 1.12 6.02
C ARG A 302 19.00 0.11 5.71
N SER A 303 19.10 -0.57 4.58
CA SER A 303 18.24 -1.67 4.09
C SER A 303 17.07 -2.08 5.01
N LEU A 304 15.87 -1.52 4.77
CA LEU A 304 14.62 -1.91 5.44
C LEU A 304 13.87 -2.97 4.63
N TRP A 305 14.51 -4.10 4.35
CA TRP A 305 13.78 -5.24 3.79
C TRP A 305 13.17 -6.05 4.93
N PRO A 306 11.90 -6.51 4.83
CA PRO A 306 11.29 -7.33 5.87
C PRO A 306 12.12 -8.58 6.16
N SER A 307 12.24 -8.92 7.44
CA SER A 307 12.91 -10.14 7.87
C SER A 307 12.13 -11.38 7.45
N ILE A 308 12.81 -12.54 7.38
CA ILE A 308 12.18 -13.81 7.04
C ILE A 308 11.03 -14.15 8.00
N ASN A 309 11.18 -13.82 9.28
CA ASN A 309 10.13 -14.02 10.28
C ASN A 309 8.91 -13.13 10.01
N GLU A 310 9.12 -11.84 9.72
CA GLU A 310 8.02 -10.92 9.37
C GLU A 310 7.29 -11.37 8.10
N LEU A 311 8.03 -11.80 7.07
CA LEU A 311 7.44 -12.35 5.85
C LEU A 311 6.62 -13.60 6.14
N THR A 312 7.15 -14.54 6.92
CA THR A 312 6.47 -15.79 7.25
C THR A 312 5.17 -15.53 8.02
N ILE A 313 5.20 -14.62 9.01
CA ILE A 313 4.02 -14.21 9.76
C ILE A 313 3.01 -13.54 8.84
N TRP A 314 3.46 -12.62 7.98
CA TRP A 314 2.59 -11.89 7.06
C TRP A 314 1.89 -12.83 6.06
N TYR A 315 2.62 -13.75 5.41
CA TYR A 315 2.03 -14.71 4.47
C TYR A 315 0.99 -15.62 5.14
N LYS A 316 1.28 -16.12 6.35
CA LYS A 316 0.32 -16.94 7.12
C LYS A 316 -0.92 -16.12 7.52
N SER A 317 -0.73 -14.90 8.03
CA SER A 317 -1.84 -14.01 8.38
C SER A 317 -2.70 -13.74 7.16
N ARG A 318 -2.07 -13.36 6.04
CA ARG A 318 -2.78 -12.99 4.82
C ARG A 318 -3.56 -14.16 4.22
N ALA A 319 -3.01 -15.38 4.24
CA ALA A 319 -3.75 -16.57 3.81
C ALA A 319 -4.97 -16.84 4.71
N ARG A 320 -4.84 -16.65 6.03
CA ARG A 320 -5.98 -16.77 6.95
C ARG A 320 -7.04 -15.69 6.70
N ASP A 321 -6.62 -14.45 6.45
CA ASP A 321 -7.55 -13.36 6.13
C ASP A 321 -8.33 -13.67 4.84
N ILE A 322 -7.66 -14.13 3.78
CA ILE A 322 -8.31 -14.52 2.52
C ILE A 322 -9.36 -15.62 2.75
N ASP A 323 -9.02 -16.66 3.50
CA ASP A 323 -9.95 -17.74 3.84
C ASP A 323 -11.13 -17.23 4.69
N CYS A 324 -10.85 -16.49 5.76
CA CYS A 324 -11.87 -15.99 6.70
C CYS A 324 -12.87 -15.03 6.05
N TYR A 325 -12.42 -14.12 5.17
CA TYR A 325 -13.28 -13.10 4.60
C TYR A 325 -13.90 -13.49 3.25
N SER A 326 -13.24 -14.35 2.47
CA SER A 326 -13.71 -14.70 1.11
C SER A 326 -13.94 -16.20 0.87
N GLY A 327 -13.45 -17.08 1.74
CA GLY A 327 -13.53 -18.54 1.57
C GLY A 327 -12.73 -19.08 0.38
N GLN A 328 -11.87 -18.25 -0.25
CA GLN A 328 -11.12 -18.63 -1.45
C GLN A 328 -9.83 -19.34 -1.10
N LEU A 329 -9.94 -20.60 -0.68
CA LEU A 329 -8.79 -21.43 -0.32
C LEU A 329 -7.80 -21.64 -1.50
N ASP A 330 -8.27 -21.60 -2.75
CA ASP A 330 -7.40 -21.57 -3.95
C ASP A 330 -6.42 -20.40 -3.92
N ASN A 331 -6.90 -19.21 -3.55
CA ASN A 331 -6.07 -18.02 -3.43
C ASN A 331 -5.08 -18.16 -2.28
N CYS A 332 -5.51 -18.72 -1.14
CA CYS A 332 -4.60 -19.02 -0.03
C CYS A 332 -3.46 -19.94 -0.48
N LEU A 333 -3.76 -21.01 -1.20
CA LEU A 333 -2.76 -21.92 -1.75
C LEU A 333 -1.81 -21.22 -2.72
N CYS A 334 -2.35 -20.46 -3.67
CA CYS A 334 -1.53 -19.74 -4.64
C CYS A 334 -0.60 -18.72 -3.99
N LEU A 335 -1.04 -18.06 -2.92
CA LEU A 335 -0.23 -17.12 -2.15
C LEU A 335 0.96 -17.82 -1.49
N ILE A 336 0.72 -18.95 -0.83
CA ILE A 336 1.76 -19.68 -0.10
C ILE A 336 2.71 -20.41 -1.07
N ASP A 337 2.19 -21.04 -2.13
CA ASP A 337 3.00 -21.66 -3.18
C ASP A 337 3.97 -20.63 -3.80
N PHE A 338 3.50 -19.42 -4.09
CA PHE A 338 4.36 -18.36 -4.56
C PHE A 338 5.45 -17.98 -3.55
N ALA A 339 5.11 -17.86 -2.26
CA ALA A 339 6.06 -17.56 -1.20
C ALA A 339 7.16 -18.64 -1.10
N CYS A 340 6.79 -19.92 -1.20
CA CYS A 340 7.73 -21.04 -1.24
C CYS A 340 8.64 -20.97 -2.48
N ARG A 341 8.10 -20.66 -3.67
CA ARG A 341 8.90 -20.47 -4.91
C ARG A 341 9.88 -19.29 -4.81
N LYS A 342 9.57 -18.28 -4.01
CA LYS A 342 10.48 -17.15 -3.68
C LYS A 342 11.50 -17.47 -2.59
N GLY A 343 11.56 -18.74 -2.17
CA GLY A 343 12.58 -19.27 -1.29
C GLY A 343 12.17 -19.37 0.18
N LEU A 344 10.95 -19.03 0.58
CA LEU A 344 10.49 -19.12 1.98
C LEU A 344 10.16 -20.58 2.36
N THR A 345 11.19 -21.33 2.76
CA THR A 345 11.08 -22.74 3.14
C THR A 345 10.28 -22.95 4.45
N GLU A 346 10.23 -21.94 5.32
CA GLU A 346 9.50 -21.95 6.59
C GLU A 346 7.98 -22.09 6.41
N LEU A 347 7.49 -21.83 5.20
CA LEU A 347 6.08 -21.95 4.84
C LEU A 347 5.73 -23.33 4.24
N GLN A 348 6.69 -24.23 4.03
CA GLN A 348 6.44 -25.50 3.35
C GLN A 348 5.46 -26.41 4.10
N GLN A 349 5.61 -26.53 5.43
CA GLN A 349 4.66 -27.30 6.24
C GLN A 349 3.25 -26.68 6.20
N PHE A 350 3.17 -25.35 6.20
CA PHE A 350 1.90 -24.62 6.10
C PHE A 350 1.23 -24.82 4.73
N HIS A 351 2.04 -24.82 3.66
CA HIS A 351 1.60 -25.11 2.30
C HIS A 351 1.01 -26.52 2.19
N GLU A 352 1.71 -27.52 2.71
CA GLU A 352 1.24 -28.91 2.74
C GLU A 352 -0.09 -29.02 3.50
N ASP A 353 -0.19 -28.45 4.70
CA ASP A 353 -1.42 -28.46 5.50
C ASP A 353 -2.60 -27.83 4.77
N THR A 354 -2.37 -26.69 4.11
CA THR A 354 -3.39 -25.99 3.32
C THR A 354 -3.80 -26.82 2.11
N SER A 355 -2.86 -27.54 1.48
CA SER A 355 -3.13 -28.40 0.33
C SER A 355 -4.01 -29.59 0.70
N TYR A 356 -3.76 -30.21 1.85
CA TYR A 356 -4.62 -31.27 2.38
C TYR A 356 -6.03 -30.77 2.69
N LEU A 357 -6.17 -29.59 3.29
CA LEU A 357 -7.48 -28.97 3.53
C LEU A 357 -8.22 -28.71 2.21
N TYR A 358 -7.50 -28.18 1.22
CA TYR A 358 -8.05 -27.92 -0.11
C TYR A 358 -8.57 -29.18 -0.79
N GLN A 359 -7.77 -30.24 -0.81
CA GLN A 359 -8.17 -31.53 -1.35
C GLN A 359 -9.32 -32.19 -0.57
N LEU A 360 -9.51 -31.82 0.71
CA LEU A 360 -10.62 -32.32 1.52
C LEU A 360 -11.93 -31.59 1.21
N ILE A 361 -11.88 -30.27 1.02
CA ILE A 361 -13.05 -29.44 0.71
C ILE A 361 -13.51 -29.62 -0.73
N TYR A 362 -12.59 -29.68 -1.69
CA TYR A 362 -12.92 -29.69 -3.12
C TYR A 362 -12.85 -31.06 -3.79
N SER A 363 -12.69 -32.17 -3.04
CA SER A 363 -12.77 -33.49 -3.67
C SER A 363 -14.20 -33.87 -4.04
N ASP A 364 -14.42 -34.24 -5.30
CA ASP A 364 -15.69 -34.74 -5.86
C ASP A 364 -16.19 -36.07 -5.24
N GLU A 365 -15.50 -36.65 -4.26
CA GLU A 365 -15.78 -37.99 -3.73
C GLU A 365 -16.87 -38.03 -2.63
N THR A 366 -17.44 -36.90 -2.26
CA THR A 366 -18.62 -36.89 -1.39
C THR A 366 -19.88 -36.92 -2.26
N ASP A 367 -20.39 -38.13 -2.49
CA ASP A 367 -21.78 -38.35 -2.90
C ASP A 367 -22.72 -37.67 -1.90
N GLY A 368 -23.11 -36.42 -2.20
CA GLY A 368 -24.30 -35.71 -1.74
C GLY A 368 -24.57 -35.48 -0.23
N GLU A 369 -23.98 -36.22 0.71
CA GLU A 369 -24.53 -36.30 2.08
C GLU A 369 -23.85 -35.39 3.11
N ILE A 370 -22.61 -34.95 2.90
CA ILE A 370 -21.94 -34.03 3.84
C ILE A 370 -21.01 -33.08 3.07
N SER A 371 -21.44 -31.84 2.86
CA SER A 371 -20.52 -30.75 2.49
C SER A 371 -19.56 -30.51 3.65
N PHE A 372 -18.31 -30.96 3.51
CA PHE A 372 -17.29 -30.69 4.51
C PHE A 372 -16.89 -29.22 4.44
N SER A 373 -17.28 -28.44 5.44
CA SER A 373 -16.88 -27.05 5.59
C SER A 373 -15.97 -26.89 6.81
N MET A 374 -14.75 -26.41 6.60
CA MET A 374 -13.82 -26.09 7.68
C MET A 374 -12.93 -24.93 7.24
N SER A 375 -12.79 -23.92 8.10
CA SER A 375 -11.84 -22.82 7.89
C SER A 375 -10.40 -23.27 8.08
N LEU A 376 -9.46 -22.61 7.40
CA LEU A 376 -8.02 -22.82 7.53
C LEU A 376 -7.54 -22.66 8.98
N THR A 377 -8.05 -21.65 9.69
CA THR A 377 -7.69 -21.41 11.10
C THR A 377 -8.10 -22.57 12.01
N ALA A 378 -9.32 -23.09 11.86
CA ALA A 378 -9.76 -24.28 12.58
C ALA A 378 -8.93 -25.53 12.23
N TRP A 379 -8.60 -25.72 10.94
CA TRP A 379 -7.75 -26.82 10.49
C TRP A 379 -6.35 -26.78 11.11
N GLU A 380 -5.73 -25.59 11.19
CA GLU A 380 -4.42 -25.40 11.79
C GLU A 380 -4.35 -25.80 13.27
N GLN A 381 -5.43 -25.59 14.02
CA GLN A 381 -5.49 -25.89 15.47
C GLN A 381 -5.64 -27.39 15.76
N LEU A 382 -6.01 -28.20 14.77
CA LEU A 382 -6.11 -29.65 14.94
C LEU A 382 -4.71 -30.27 15.09
N SER A 383 -4.59 -31.20 16.03
CA SER A 383 -3.42 -32.09 16.09
C SER A 383 -3.30 -32.91 14.82
N ASP A 384 -2.09 -33.40 14.51
CA ASP A 384 -1.88 -34.20 13.31
C ASP A 384 -2.77 -35.45 13.27
N TYR A 385 -3.03 -36.09 14.41
CA TYR A 385 -3.97 -37.21 14.48
C TYR A 385 -5.42 -36.76 14.21
N GLU A 386 -5.84 -35.60 14.71
CA GLU A 386 -7.18 -35.08 14.42
C GLU A 386 -7.35 -34.70 12.95
N LYS A 387 -6.32 -34.14 12.31
CA LYS A 387 -6.28 -33.92 10.85
C LYS A 387 -6.44 -35.24 10.10
N PHE A 388 -5.63 -36.26 10.46
CA PHE A 388 -5.72 -37.60 9.88
C PHE A 388 -7.11 -38.22 10.04
N ASN A 389 -7.69 -38.16 11.25
CA ASN A 389 -9.03 -38.66 11.52
C ASN A 389 -10.12 -37.87 10.76
N THR A 390 -9.92 -36.57 10.53
CA THR A 390 -10.84 -35.73 9.77
C THR A 390 -10.85 -36.10 8.28
N MET A 391 -9.69 -36.45 7.70
CA MET A 391 -9.59 -36.95 6.32
C MET A 391 -10.39 -38.25 6.10
N LEU A 392 -10.59 -39.03 7.16
CA LEU A 392 -11.30 -40.31 7.15
C LEU A 392 -12.74 -40.23 7.70
N LYS A 393 -13.25 -39.03 7.96
CA LYS A 393 -14.62 -38.84 8.45
C LYS A 393 -15.63 -39.21 7.37
N GLY A 394 -16.62 -40.05 7.73
CA GLY A 394 -17.68 -40.48 6.79
C GLY A 394 -17.23 -41.50 5.75
N VAL A 395 -16.11 -42.18 5.98
CA VAL A 395 -15.63 -43.31 5.15
C VAL A 395 -16.62 -44.49 5.20
N LYS A 396 -16.85 -45.10 4.04
CA LYS A 396 -17.64 -46.32 3.81
C LYS A 396 -16.72 -47.45 3.35
N GLU A 397 -17.21 -48.70 3.42
CA GLU A 397 -16.44 -49.89 3.01
C GLU A 397 -15.92 -49.78 1.56
N GLU A 398 -16.69 -49.18 0.66
CA GLU A 398 -16.32 -49.03 -0.75
C GLU A 398 -15.21 -48.01 -1.02
N ASN A 399 -15.04 -47.01 -0.15
CA ASN A 399 -14.12 -45.88 -0.39
C ASN A 399 -12.93 -45.81 0.57
N VAL A 400 -12.91 -46.64 1.62
CA VAL A 400 -11.87 -46.60 2.66
C VAL A 400 -10.45 -46.74 2.11
N ILE A 401 -10.21 -47.74 1.26
CA ILE A 401 -8.88 -48.03 0.74
C ILE A 401 -8.38 -46.90 -0.14
N LYS A 402 -9.26 -46.38 -1.01
CA LYS A 402 -8.94 -45.27 -1.90
C LYS A 402 -8.58 -44.01 -1.10
N ARG A 403 -9.41 -43.62 -0.12
CA ARG A 403 -9.12 -42.44 0.73
C ARG A 403 -7.88 -42.59 1.58
N LEU A 404 -7.60 -43.80 2.09
CA LEU A 404 -6.36 -44.08 2.82
C LEU A 404 -5.15 -43.88 1.90
N ARG A 405 -5.15 -44.50 0.72
CA ARG A 405 -4.05 -44.40 -0.25
C ARG A 405 -3.82 -42.98 -0.76
N ASP A 406 -4.89 -42.31 -1.16
CA ASP A 406 -4.78 -41.04 -1.88
C ASP A 406 -4.57 -39.86 -0.93
N LYS A 407 -5.04 -39.93 0.33
CA LYS A 407 -5.05 -38.79 1.26
C LYS A 407 -4.35 -39.07 2.60
N ALA A 408 -4.85 -40.02 3.37
CA ALA A 408 -4.49 -40.13 4.79
C ALA A 408 -3.10 -40.75 5.03
N ILE A 409 -2.72 -41.78 4.28
CA ILE A 409 -1.40 -42.42 4.39
C ILE A 409 -0.28 -41.47 3.92
N PRO A 410 -0.39 -40.77 2.77
CA PRO A 410 0.58 -39.74 2.39
C PRO A 410 0.77 -38.66 3.47
N PHE A 411 -0.33 -38.20 4.08
CA PHE A 411 -0.30 -37.24 5.19
C PHE A 411 0.46 -37.80 6.41
N MET A 412 0.13 -39.01 6.85
CA MET A 412 0.82 -39.65 7.99
C MET A 412 2.32 -39.79 7.74
N GLN A 413 2.70 -40.21 6.53
CA GLN A 413 4.10 -40.40 6.15
C GLN A 413 4.86 -39.08 6.08
N SER A 414 4.27 -38.01 5.53
CA SER A 414 4.94 -36.69 5.47
C SER A 414 5.26 -36.15 6.87
N ARG A 415 4.37 -36.39 7.84
CA ARG A 415 4.61 -36.00 9.24
C ARG A 415 5.73 -36.78 9.91
N SER A 416 5.81 -38.09 9.68
CA SER A 416 6.92 -38.89 10.20
C SER A 416 8.28 -38.46 9.65
N HIS A 417 8.35 -38.07 8.37
CA HIS A 417 9.59 -37.59 7.76
C HIS A 417 10.05 -36.24 8.33
N TYR A 418 9.12 -35.32 8.60
CA TYR A 418 9.44 -34.02 9.18
C TYR A 418 10.04 -34.14 10.59
N LEU A 419 9.45 -35.00 11.44
CA LEU A 419 9.96 -35.32 12.78
C LEU A 419 11.39 -35.90 12.73
N THR A 420 11.66 -36.74 11.73
CA THR A 420 12.99 -37.34 11.54
C THR A 420 14.02 -36.35 10.99
N SER A 421 13.59 -35.37 10.18
CA SER A 421 14.47 -34.35 9.58
C SER A 421 14.84 -33.21 10.53
N VAL A 422 13.95 -32.84 11.47
CA VAL A 422 14.22 -31.78 12.47
C VAL A 422 14.93 -32.35 13.70
N GLY A 423 14.75 -33.64 14.00
CA GLY A 423 15.39 -34.32 15.14
C GLY A 423 16.90 -34.55 15.03
N GLN A 424 17.55 -34.23 13.90
CA GLN A 424 19.00 -34.42 13.75
C GLN A 424 19.86 -33.29 14.35
N GLU A 425 19.28 -32.17 14.81
CA GLU A 425 20.07 -31.10 15.42
C GLU A 425 20.13 -31.12 16.96
N HIS A 426 19.32 -31.92 17.66
CA HIS A 426 19.35 -31.93 19.13
C HIS A 426 19.10 -33.30 19.78
N VAL A 427 20.17 -33.79 20.42
CA VAL A 427 20.22 -34.57 21.68
C VAL A 427 20.19 -36.11 21.59
N MET A 428 21.38 -36.70 21.77
CA MET A 428 21.55 -37.99 22.46
C MET A 428 21.38 -37.76 23.97
N VAL A 429 20.20 -37.97 24.55
CA VAL A 429 20.06 -38.28 25.97
C VAL A 429 18.85 -39.21 26.15
N ASP A 430 19.17 -40.41 26.62
CA ASP A 430 18.35 -41.37 27.35
C ASP A 430 16.91 -40.98 27.68
N GLN A 431 15.94 -41.70 27.12
CA GLN A 431 14.63 -41.88 27.75
C GLN A 431 14.21 -43.35 27.67
N SER A 432 14.38 -44.02 28.81
CA SER A 432 13.79 -45.31 29.13
C SER A 432 12.44 -45.12 29.81
N SER A 433 11.48 -45.96 29.42
CA SER A 433 10.40 -46.50 30.27
C SER A 433 9.12 -45.68 30.57
N ALA A 434 8.53 -44.96 29.60
CA ALA A 434 7.14 -44.48 29.71
C ALA A 434 6.35 -44.21 28.39
N ASP A 435 6.80 -44.67 27.22
CA ASP A 435 6.40 -44.07 25.92
C ASP A 435 5.54 -44.94 24.96
N HIS A 436 4.79 -45.93 25.44
CA HIS A 436 4.01 -46.80 24.54
C HIS A 436 2.83 -46.11 23.79
N GLU A 437 2.33 -44.96 24.25
CA GLU A 437 1.27 -44.23 23.51
C GLU A 437 1.81 -43.27 22.42
N LYS A 438 3.11 -42.91 22.46
CA LYS A 438 3.68 -41.94 21.50
C LYS A 438 4.19 -42.58 20.21
N ASP A 439 4.32 -43.90 20.18
CA ASP A 439 4.91 -44.61 19.04
C ASP A 439 3.87 -45.30 18.14
N GLU A 440 2.60 -45.27 18.54
CA GLU A 440 1.49 -45.84 17.76
C GLU A 440 1.23 -45.01 16.49
N SER A 441 1.18 -45.66 15.33
CA SER A 441 0.83 -44.97 14.08
C SER A 441 -0.61 -44.46 14.08
N PHE A 442 -0.84 -43.37 13.34
CA PHE A 442 -2.17 -42.78 13.25
C PHE A 442 -3.21 -43.77 12.69
N LEU A 443 -2.78 -44.65 11.77
CA LEU A 443 -3.63 -45.69 11.22
C LEU A 443 -4.07 -46.70 12.29
N VAL A 444 -3.14 -47.21 13.11
CA VAL A 444 -3.46 -48.18 14.17
C VAL A 444 -4.42 -47.56 15.19
N ARG A 445 -4.13 -46.33 15.62
CA ARG A 445 -5.00 -45.59 16.54
C ARG A 445 -6.41 -45.38 15.97
N TRP A 446 -6.51 -45.09 14.68
CA TRP A 446 -7.80 -44.94 14.00
C TRP A 446 -8.54 -46.28 13.87
N LEU A 447 -7.86 -47.36 13.50
CA LEU A 447 -8.45 -48.70 13.39
C LEU A 447 -9.02 -49.20 14.72
N LYS A 448 -8.33 -48.93 15.84
CA LYS A 448 -8.87 -49.21 17.19
C LYS A 448 -10.20 -48.51 17.45
N LYS A 449 -10.30 -47.23 17.06
CA LYS A 449 -11.53 -46.46 17.21
C LYS A 449 -12.67 -47.03 16.35
N ILE A 450 -12.37 -47.43 15.11
CA ILE A 450 -13.34 -48.08 14.21
C ILE A 450 -13.80 -49.44 14.76
N ALA A 451 -12.89 -50.21 15.35
CA ALA A 451 -13.21 -51.48 16.00
C ALA A 451 -14.13 -51.27 17.23
N LEU A 452 -13.89 -50.24 18.04
CA LEU A 452 -14.77 -49.86 19.16
C LEU A 452 -16.16 -49.41 18.70
N GLU A 453 -16.28 -48.81 17.50
CA GLU A 453 -17.56 -48.50 16.85
C GLU A 453 -18.22 -49.74 16.20
N ASN A 454 -17.65 -50.95 16.39
CA ASN A 454 -18.11 -52.24 15.86
C ASN A 454 -18.18 -52.31 14.32
N LYS A 455 -17.36 -51.52 13.60
CA LYS A 455 -17.25 -51.53 12.12
C LYS A 455 -16.09 -52.42 11.64
N VAL A 456 -16.12 -53.69 12.03
CA VAL A 456 -15.03 -54.67 11.80
C VAL A 456 -14.79 -54.94 10.31
N GLU A 457 -15.80 -54.75 9.46
CA GLU A 457 -15.70 -54.89 8.01
C GLU A 457 -14.66 -53.93 7.43
N ILE A 458 -14.65 -52.68 7.92
CA ILE A 458 -13.65 -51.68 7.53
C ILE A 458 -12.26 -52.10 8.01
N CYS A 459 -12.14 -52.61 9.24
CA CYS A 459 -10.87 -53.12 9.76
C CYS A 459 -10.32 -54.27 8.89
N LEU A 460 -11.18 -55.21 8.47
CA LEU A 460 -10.81 -56.31 7.59
C LEU A 460 -10.25 -55.81 6.26
N LEU A 461 -10.95 -54.89 5.58
CA LEU A 461 -10.50 -54.35 4.29
C LEU A 461 -9.12 -53.70 4.41
N VAL A 462 -8.90 -52.90 5.45
CA VAL A 462 -7.64 -52.17 5.65
C VAL A 462 -6.49 -53.11 6.01
N ILE A 463 -6.75 -54.13 6.84
CA ILE A 463 -5.73 -55.13 7.22
C ILE A 463 -5.39 -56.01 6.02
N GLU A 464 -6.40 -56.45 5.26
CA GLU A 464 -6.19 -57.25 4.04
C GLU A 464 -5.31 -56.50 3.05
N GLU A 465 -5.63 -55.24 2.74
CA GLU A 465 -4.82 -54.44 1.83
C GLU A 465 -3.42 -54.16 2.40
N GLY A 466 -3.34 -53.75 3.67
CA GLY A 466 -2.08 -53.40 4.33
C GLY A 466 -1.10 -54.58 4.46
N CYS A 467 -1.59 -55.82 4.51
CA CYS A 467 -0.77 -57.02 4.52
C CYS A 467 -0.24 -57.45 3.14
N THR A 468 -0.68 -56.81 2.05
CA THR A 468 -0.18 -57.11 0.69
C THR A 468 1.00 -56.23 0.27
N GLU A 469 1.22 -55.07 0.92
CA GLU A 469 2.15 -54.02 0.45
C GLU A 469 3.26 -53.65 1.45
N PHE A 470 4.08 -54.62 1.90
CA PHE A 470 5.20 -54.31 2.83
C PHE A 470 6.46 -53.73 2.15
N GLN A 471 6.56 -53.74 0.81
CA GLN A 471 7.79 -53.41 0.09
C GLN A 471 7.89 -51.95 -0.40
N SER A 472 6.83 -51.15 -0.29
CA SER A 472 6.86 -49.72 -0.63
C SER A 472 5.82 -48.93 0.16
N LYS A 473 6.24 -48.01 1.06
CA LYS A 473 5.38 -47.02 1.72
C LYS A 473 3.98 -47.54 2.12
N GLY A 474 3.94 -48.73 2.73
CA GLY A 474 2.72 -49.44 3.06
C GLY A 474 1.90 -48.77 4.16
N PHE A 475 0.72 -49.34 4.42
CA PHE A 475 -0.19 -48.87 5.47
C PHE A 475 0.42 -48.98 6.87
N PHE A 476 1.23 -50.01 7.10
CA PHE A 476 1.91 -50.30 8.35
C PHE A 476 3.43 -50.16 8.20
N ARG A 477 4.14 -49.87 9.29
CA ARG A 477 5.60 -49.77 9.35
C ARG A 477 6.26 -51.13 9.10
N ASP A 478 5.73 -52.18 9.72
CA ASP A 478 6.23 -53.56 9.61
C ASP A 478 5.13 -54.61 9.82
N GLU A 479 5.48 -55.88 9.59
CA GLU A 479 4.56 -57.01 9.80
C GLU A 479 4.12 -57.15 11.27
N SER A 480 4.95 -56.76 12.24
CA SER A 480 4.59 -56.83 13.66
C SER A 480 3.49 -55.85 14.02
N GLU A 481 3.55 -54.61 13.54
CA GLU A 481 2.53 -53.59 13.75
C GLU A 481 1.20 -54.04 13.13
N ALA A 482 1.22 -54.62 11.93
CA ALA A 482 0.03 -55.14 11.28
C ALA A 482 -0.64 -56.28 12.09
N ILE A 483 0.16 -57.24 12.58
CA ILE A 483 -0.34 -58.35 13.41
C ILE A 483 -0.90 -57.83 14.75
N ASP A 484 -0.17 -56.96 15.43
CA ASP A 484 -0.60 -56.41 16.73
C ASP A 484 -1.88 -55.57 16.58
N CYS A 485 -1.95 -54.72 15.56
CA CYS A 485 -3.14 -53.94 15.24
C CYS A 485 -4.36 -54.83 14.96
N ALA A 486 -4.20 -55.88 14.14
CA ALA A 486 -5.28 -56.79 13.81
C ALA A 486 -5.84 -57.51 15.05
N LEU A 487 -4.95 -58.01 15.92
CA LEU A 487 -5.35 -58.64 17.18
C LEU A 487 -6.09 -57.65 18.07
N GLN A 488 -5.56 -56.42 18.21
CA GLN A 488 -6.20 -55.38 19.03
C GLN A 488 -7.57 -54.97 18.49
N CYS A 489 -7.76 -54.90 17.17
CA CYS A 489 -9.07 -54.64 16.58
C CYS A 489 -10.08 -55.75 16.92
N ILE A 490 -9.67 -57.02 16.91
CA ILE A 490 -10.53 -58.16 17.27
C ILE A 490 -10.90 -58.08 18.76
N TYR A 491 -9.94 -57.82 19.64
CA TYR A 491 -10.18 -57.76 21.09
C TYR A 491 -11.02 -56.54 21.53
N LEU A 492 -10.91 -55.41 20.82
CA LEU A 492 -11.67 -54.19 21.13
C LEU A 492 -13.10 -54.23 20.59
N CYS A 493 -13.38 -55.09 19.61
CA CYS A 493 -14.73 -55.23 19.08
C CYS A 493 -15.64 -55.91 20.10
N THR A 494 -16.77 -55.27 20.41
CA THR A 494 -17.76 -55.79 21.38
C THR A 494 -18.88 -56.60 20.72
N ALA A 495 -18.98 -56.55 19.39
CA ALA A 495 -19.99 -57.28 18.62
C ALA A 495 -19.74 -58.81 18.67
N THR A 496 -20.78 -59.56 19.03
CA THR A 496 -20.73 -61.03 19.19
C THR A 496 -21.15 -61.80 17.93
N ASP A 497 -21.70 -61.11 16.94
CA ASP A 497 -22.25 -61.65 15.70
C ASP A 497 -21.28 -61.56 14.49
N LYS A 498 -20.12 -60.92 14.66
CA LYS A 498 -19.14 -60.67 13.58
C LYS A 498 -17.96 -61.65 13.53
N TRP A 499 -18.12 -62.86 14.08
CA TRP A 499 -17.05 -63.88 14.15
C TRP A 499 -16.47 -64.24 12.76
N SER A 500 -17.31 -64.32 11.72
CA SER A 500 -16.84 -64.63 10.36
C SER A 500 -15.85 -63.60 9.83
N THR A 501 -16.08 -62.32 10.12
CA THR A 501 -15.21 -61.21 9.73
C THR A 501 -13.92 -61.23 10.54
N MET A 502 -13.99 -61.50 11.84
CA MET A 502 -12.81 -61.65 12.71
C MET A 502 -11.92 -62.83 12.28
N ALA A 503 -12.52 -63.97 11.95
CA ALA A 503 -11.80 -65.12 11.43
C ALA A 503 -11.13 -64.82 10.08
N ALA A 504 -11.80 -64.05 9.21
CA ALA A 504 -11.21 -63.57 7.96
C ALA A 504 -9.98 -62.69 8.21
N ILE A 505 -10.02 -61.77 9.17
CA ILE A 505 -8.86 -60.94 9.56
C ILE A 505 -7.66 -61.83 9.91
N LEU A 506 -7.86 -62.81 10.80
CA LEU A 506 -6.79 -63.72 11.23
C LEU A 506 -6.21 -64.54 10.07
N SER A 507 -7.03 -64.91 9.09
CA SER A 507 -6.59 -65.68 7.93
C SER A 507 -5.67 -64.91 6.98
N LYS A 508 -5.72 -63.58 7.03
CA LYS A 508 -4.96 -62.67 6.14
C LYS A 508 -3.62 -62.23 6.72
N LEU A 509 -3.35 -62.55 7.99
CA LEU A 509 -2.11 -62.15 8.65
C LEU A 509 -0.89 -62.93 8.14
N PRO A 510 0.28 -62.29 8.00
CA PRO A 510 1.50 -62.97 7.63
C PRO A 510 1.87 -64.03 8.68
N GLN A 511 2.17 -65.24 8.23
CA GLN A 511 2.57 -66.33 9.11
C GLN A 511 3.98 -66.03 9.65
N LYS A 512 4.10 -65.72 10.95
CA LYS A 512 5.40 -65.69 11.61
C LYS A 512 6.09 -67.04 11.39
N GLN A 513 7.15 -67.06 10.58
CA GLN A 513 8.09 -68.18 10.53
C GLN A 513 8.86 -68.23 11.86
N GLY A 514 8.20 -68.77 12.88
CA GLY A 514 8.74 -68.85 14.23
C GLY A 514 7.69 -69.47 15.13
N LYS A 515 7.89 -70.74 15.47
CA LYS A 515 7.06 -71.55 16.37
C LYS A 515 6.61 -70.77 17.60
N CYS A 516 5.41 -70.21 17.57
CA CYS A 516 4.66 -69.86 18.77
C CYS A 516 3.19 -70.18 18.49
N CYS A 517 2.70 -71.22 19.15
CA CYS A 517 1.28 -71.56 19.17
C CYS A 517 0.54 -70.42 19.87
N PHE A 518 -0.25 -69.65 19.13
CA PHE A 518 -1.36 -68.90 19.74
C PHE A 518 -2.46 -69.92 20.04
N LYS A 519 -2.67 -70.20 21.33
CA LYS A 519 -3.91 -70.86 21.78
C LYS A 519 -4.99 -69.79 21.82
N LEU A 520 -6.04 -70.01 21.02
CA LEU A 520 -7.34 -69.35 21.11
C LEU A 520 -7.91 -69.43 22.53
#